data_AF-A0A1S2YKS1-F1
#
_entry.id   AF-A0A1S2YKS1-F1
#
_cell.length_a   1.000
_cell.length_b   1.000
_cell.length_c   1.000
_cell.angle_alpha   90.00
_cell.angle_beta   90.00
_cell.angle_gamma   90.00
#
_symmetry.space_group_name_H-M   'P 1'
#
loop_
_entity.id
_entity.type
_entity.pdbx_description
1 polymer ?
#
loop_
_entity_poly.entity_id
_entity_poly.type
_entity_poly.pdbx_seq_one_letter_code
_entity_poly.pdbx_strand_id
1 'polypeptide(L)' 'MGRGRNLAVAAGLVVFASAGMAFPFYMASSKKPVIDPTKPLPPQATFRGPYINTGSRDIGPDHETYQKK' A
#
# COMPACT_ATOMS: atom_id res chain seq x y z
N MET A 1 -39.23 15.04 8.13
CA MET A 1 -38.47 14.39 7.02
C MET A 1 -39.36 13.35 6.36
N GLY A 2 -39.41 13.28 5.03
CA GLY A 2 -40.32 12.36 4.31
C GLY A 2 -39.77 10.93 4.23
N ARG A 3 -40.63 9.92 4.44
CA ARG A 3 -40.27 8.49 4.42
C ARG A 3 -39.50 8.07 3.16
N GLY A 4 -39.88 8.57 1.98
CA GLY A 4 -39.18 8.29 0.73
C GLY A 4 -37.75 8.84 0.68
N ARG A 5 -37.50 9.99 1.32
CA ARG A 5 -36.16 10.59 1.39
C ARG A 5 -35.22 9.78 2.29
N ASN A 6 -35.75 9.25 3.39
CA ASN A 6 -34.99 8.36 4.28
C ASN A 6 -34.68 7.02 3.58
N LEU A 7 -35.61 6.49 2.78
CA LEU A 7 -35.41 5.26 2.02
C LEU A 7 -34.28 5.42 0.99
N ALA A 8 -34.26 6.54 0.26
CA ALA A 8 -33.21 6.83 -0.71
C ALA A 8 -31.82 6.93 -0.05
N VAL A 9 -31.73 7.60 1.10
CA VAL A 9 -30.49 7.71 1.87
C VAL A 9 -30.04 6.34 2.39
N ALA A 10 -30.96 5.54 2.92
CA ALA A 10 -30.66 4.19 3.40
C ALA A 10 -30.15 3.29 2.28
N ALA A 11 -30.78 3.31 1.11
CA ALA A 11 -30.35 2.57 -0.06
C ALA A 11 -28.93 2.99 -0.51
N GLY A 12 -28.67 4.31 -0.56
CA GLY A 12 -27.35 4.83 -0.90
C GLY A 12 -26.26 4.38 0.08
N LEU A 13 -26.56 4.40 1.39
CA LEU A 13 -25.65 3.93 2.44
C LEU A 13 -25.31 2.44 2.29
N VAL A 14 -26.31 1.59 2.02
CA VAL A 14 -26.10 0.16 1.83
C VAL A 14 -25.23 -0.11 0.62
N VAL A 15 -25.54 0.53 -0.52
CA VAL A 15 -24.73 0.39 -1.74
C VAL A 15 -23.29 0.85 -1.50
N PHE A 16 -23.10 2.03 -0.91
CA PHE A 16 -21.78 2.56 -0.63
C PHE A 16 -20.96 1.65 0.30
N ALA A 17 -21.56 1.20 1.41
CA ALA A 17 -20.89 0.32 2.36
C ALA A 17 -20.53 -1.03 1.73
N SER A 18 -21.44 -1.63 0.97
CA SER A 18 -21.19 -2.89 0.27
C SER A 18 -20.05 -2.78 -0.74
N ALA A 19 -20.03 -1.71 -1.54
CA ALA A 19 -18.97 -1.46 -2.51
C ALA A 19 -17.61 -1.23 -1.83
N GLY A 20 -17.57 -0.43 -0.75
CA GLY A 20 -16.36 -0.18 0.02
C GLY A 20 -15.79 -1.46 0.66
N MET A 21 -16.66 -2.31 1.23
CA MET A 21 -16.23 -3.58 1.82
C MET A 21 -15.78 -4.60 0.76
N ALA A 22 -16.39 -4.62 -0.43
CA ALA A 22 -16.02 -5.53 -1.51
C ALA A 22 -14.73 -5.11 -2.25
N PHE A 23 -14.42 -3.81 -2.26
CA PHE A 23 -13.27 -3.24 -2.97
C PHE A 23 -11.91 -3.93 -2.70
N PRO A 24 -11.47 -4.16 -1.45
CA PRO A 24 -10.18 -4.81 -1.19
C PRO A 24 -10.13 -6.24 -1.75
N PHE A 25 -11.23 -6.99 -1.70
CA PHE A 25 -11.30 -8.34 -2.26
C PHE A 25 -11.24 -8.34 -3.79
N TYR A 26 -11.91 -7.38 -4.43
CA TYR A 26 -11.80 -7.18 -5.88
C TYR A 26 -10.36 -6.85 -6.30
N MET A 27 -9.69 -5.94 -5.58
CA MET A 27 -8.31 -5.55 -5.88
C MET A 27 -7.33 -6.71 -5.66
N ALA A 28 -7.47 -7.44 -4.54
CA ALA A 28 -6.60 -8.56 -4.19
C ALA A 28 -6.81 -9.79 -5.09
N SER A 29 -8.01 -9.98 -5.63
CA SER A 29 -8.32 -11.09 -6.55
C SER A 29 -7.84 -10.86 -7.99
N SER A 30 -7.25 -9.71 -8.28
CA SER A 30 -6.70 -9.42 -9.61
C SER A 30 -5.57 -10.39 -9.94
N LYS A 31 -5.76 -11.21 -10.98
CA LYS A 31 -4.71 -12.09 -11.54
C LYS A 31 -3.58 -11.31 -12.21
N LYS A 32 -3.78 -10.01 -12.47
CA LYS A 32 -2.75 -9.12 -13.01
C LYS A 32 -2.10 -8.41 -11.83
N PRO A 33 -0.84 -8.73 -11.49
CA PRO A 33 -0.16 -8.08 -10.40
C PRO A 33 0.06 -6.60 -10.78
N VAL A 34 -0.26 -5.69 -9.85
CA VAL A 34 -0.04 -4.25 -10.03
C VAL A 34 1.45 -3.94 -10.21
N ILE A 35 2.31 -4.75 -9.59
CA ILE A 35 3.76 -4.70 -9.73
C ILE A 35 4.19 -6.00 -10.40
N ASP A 36 4.79 -5.89 -11.58
CA ASP A 36 5.41 -7.02 -12.25
C ASP A 36 6.62 -7.50 -11.42
N PRO A 37 6.59 -8.72 -10.84
CA PRO A 37 7.69 -9.22 -10.02
C PRO A 37 8.93 -9.59 -10.85
N THR A 38 8.81 -9.68 -12.17
CA THR A 38 9.93 -9.95 -13.08
C THR A 38 10.69 -8.70 -13.46
N LYS A 39 10.12 -7.52 -13.19
CA LYS A 39 10.74 -6.23 -13.48
C LYS A 39 11.46 -5.70 -12.24
N PRO A 40 12.68 -5.13 -12.37
CA PRO A 40 13.31 -4.43 -11.26
C PRO A 40 12.42 -3.30 -10.76
N LEU A 41 12.40 -3.10 -9.44
CA LEU A 41 11.67 -2.02 -8.80
C LEU A 41 12.08 -0.67 -9.40
N PRO A 42 11.12 0.25 -9.65
CA PRO A 42 11.44 1.56 -10.18
C PRO A 42 12.41 2.29 -9.25
N PRO A 43 13.27 3.17 -9.76
CA PRO A 43 14.23 3.86 -8.93
C PRO A 43 13.57 4.59 -7.75
N GLN A 44 12.34 5.08 -7.87
CA GLN A 44 11.60 5.72 -6.77
C GLN A 44 11.22 4.75 -5.64
N ALA A 45 11.10 3.45 -5.92
CA ALA A 45 10.87 2.40 -4.92
C ALA A 45 12.18 1.80 -4.37
N THR A 46 13.29 1.97 -5.10
CA THR A 46 14.63 1.43 -4.74
C THR A 46 15.56 2.50 -4.16
N PHE A 47 15.36 3.77 -4.50
CA PHE A 47 16.09 4.92 -3.96
C PHE A 47 15.63 5.14 -2.53
N ARG A 48 16.26 4.35 -1.70
CA ARG A 48 16.36 4.56 -0.28
C ARG A 48 17.14 5.86 -0.11
N GLY A 49 16.51 6.87 0.49
CA GLY A 49 17.23 8.06 0.94
C GLY A 49 18.42 7.65 1.83
N PRO A 50 19.35 8.56 2.15
CA PRO A 50 20.61 8.22 2.84
C PRO A 50 20.45 7.48 4.19
N TYR A 51 19.23 7.35 4.70
CA TYR A 51 18.89 6.71 5.97
C TYR A 51 17.91 5.52 5.87
N ILE A 52 17.54 5.05 4.68
CA ILE A 52 16.68 3.87 4.57
C ILE A 52 17.57 2.63 4.43
N ASN A 53 18.00 2.02 5.54
CA ASN A 53 17.29 0.85 6.04
C ASN A 53 17.62 0.51 7.51
N THR A 54 16.73 0.94 8.40
CA THR A 54 16.76 0.74 9.86
C THR A 54 16.10 -0.58 10.30
N GLY A 55 16.27 -1.64 9.51
CA GLY A 55 15.74 -2.97 9.81
C GLY A 55 16.74 -3.91 10.48
N SER A 56 18.00 -3.50 10.60
CA SER A 56 19.07 -4.21 11.30
C SER A 56 19.62 -3.31 12.39
N ARG A 57 20.19 -3.88 13.45
CA ARG A 57 20.73 -3.18 14.63
C ARG A 57 21.95 -2.29 14.35
N ASP A 58 22.28 -2.04 13.09
CA ASP A 58 23.49 -1.34 12.63
C ASP A 58 23.31 0.20 12.57
N ILE A 59 22.44 0.76 13.41
CA ILE A 59 22.43 2.21 13.66
C ILE A 59 23.45 2.51 14.76
N GLY A 60 24.66 2.72 14.30
CA GLY A 60 25.83 3.22 15.00
C GLY A 60 26.99 3.12 14.01
N PRO A 61 27.92 4.09 13.95
CA PRO A 61 29.09 3.95 13.09
C PRO A 61 29.77 2.63 13.43
N ASP A 62 29.76 1.70 12.46
CA ASP A 62 30.42 0.43 12.60
C ASP A 62 31.90 0.71 12.90
N HIS A 63 32.46 0.03 13.90
CA HIS A 63 33.83 0.29 14.34
C HIS A 63 34.86 -0.15 13.28
N GLU A 64 34.42 -0.87 12.26
CA GLU A 64 35.25 -1.38 11.19
C GLU A 64 35.24 -0.42 9.99
N THR A 65 36.40 0.19 9.75
CA THR A 65 36.69 0.90 8.51
C THR A 65 36.87 -0.12 7.40
N TYR A 66 35.82 -0.39 6.63
CA TYR A 66 35.94 -1.17 5.39
C TYR A 66 36.79 -0.39 4.38
N GLN A 67 38.00 -0.88 4.09
CA GLN A 67 38.85 -0.38 3.00
C GLN A 67 38.21 -0.76 1.67
N LYS A 68 37.73 0.25 0.93
CA LYS A 68 37.16 0.06 -0.40
C LYS A 68 38.29 -0.15 -1.41
N LYS A 69 38.28 -1.30 -2.08
CA LYS A 69 39.19 -1.62 -3.19
C LYS A 69 38.74 -0.94 -4.48
#